data_AF-A0A8I1QA63-F1
#
_entry.id   AF-A0A8I1QA63-F1
#
_cell.length_a   1.000
_cell.length_b   1.000
_cell.length_c   1.000
_cell.angle_alpha   90.00
_cell.angle_beta   90.00
_cell.angle_gamma   90.00
#
_symmetry.space_group_name_H-M   'P 1'
#
loop_
_entity.id
_entity.type
_entity.pdbx_description
1 polymer ?
#
loop_
_entity_poly.entity_id
_entity_poly.type
_entity_poly.pdbx_seq_one_letter_code
_entity_poly.pdbx_strand_id
1 'polypeptide(L)'
;MIYFCGTQDKGEGFLAQRNYLTQENIKQLFVAGCEHKAVCGTVFFPDLKAFAKRFTQQAFRVVDERLEVNPHNLSTVGVKPEHSSPVFDEEAIESITLCGYSRGGVTCFEVAKELNKIAPHIPVNVVANQPVPGNSYQGPGTNAARVADLRHVHNIKNATIILGAYTGKHYKNRDQEGVGERKLLHRGFFSQIVPKLPRATQRDLIVLPRESHHQNLYNSPDGSEHMHLQIATYLNKSNNSLIDDYLVEVKKQKAQEQYQLYEGTPALFAQPEKLQRFFGLSKHEAYRYVDPLHPMAKLRSGYTLGEEETLQDWWQKHDKKKSIRESSLTKDLVDAIKITDRADPQAVKDLFALADRWLLHKSNKSSSRYYQVEALRHNLEFVLTHKLEVPASELVLINRENMQQSHYFYQQWQKLCQDSPPKTAASKALDFAFKKHAVAMPSRENDQMLLSAVQRWLEAKSAGRSTRWDAVNRLAEQLSELVNKGYP
;
A
#
# COMPACT_ATOMS: atom_id res chain seq x y z
N MET A 1 0.19 -21.62 6.23
CA MET A 1 1.01 -20.46 5.80
C MET A 1 2.14 -20.96 4.91
N ILE A 2 2.40 -20.29 3.79
CA ILE A 2 3.48 -20.64 2.85
C ILE A 2 4.32 -19.42 2.56
N TYR A 3 5.62 -19.46 2.87
CA TYR A 3 6.57 -18.41 2.55
C TYR A 3 7.42 -18.80 1.33
N PHE A 4 7.45 -17.94 0.31
CA PHE A 4 8.32 -18.08 -0.86
C PHE A 4 9.47 -17.08 -0.79
N CYS A 5 10.70 -17.60 -0.72
CA CYS A 5 11.92 -16.80 -0.79
C CYS A 5 12.06 -16.03 -2.12
N GLY A 6 12.71 -14.88 -2.03
CA GLY A 6 13.18 -14.13 -3.19
C GLY A 6 14.38 -14.75 -3.90
N THR A 7 14.84 -14.05 -4.94
CA THR A 7 16.10 -14.32 -5.66
C THR A 7 17.32 -14.36 -4.73
N GLN A 8 17.98 -15.51 -4.49
CA GLN A 8 19.15 -15.61 -3.61
C GLN A 8 18.86 -15.21 -2.15
N ASP A 9 17.57 -15.08 -1.80
CA ASP A 9 17.13 -14.77 -0.45
C ASP A 9 17.09 -16.07 0.37
N LYS A 10 17.79 -16.07 1.50
CA LYS A 10 17.74 -17.18 2.46
C LYS A 10 16.47 -17.15 3.32
N GLY A 11 15.75 -16.02 3.31
CA GLY A 11 14.55 -15.73 4.09
C GLY A 11 14.79 -15.52 5.58
N GLU A 12 16.03 -15.21 5.97
CA GLU A 12 16.43 -14.97 7.35
C GLU A 12 15.58 -13.88 8.03
N GLY A 13 15.23 -12.81 7.31
CA GLY A 13 14.36 -11.75 7.83
C GLY A 13 12.96 -12.27 8.22
N PHE A 14 12.36 -13.14 7.40
CA PHE A 14 11.09 -13.79 7.75
C PHE A 14 11.25 -14.76 8.93
N LEU A 15 12.31 -15.58 8.90
CA LEU A 15 12.57 -16.58 9.94
C LEU A 15 12.79 -15.96 11.33
N ALA A 16 13.44 -14.79 11.40
CA ALA A 16 13.72 -14.10 12.65
C ALA A 16 12.44 -13.62 13.39
N GLN A 17 11.34 -13.43 12.67
CA GLN A 17 10.15 -12.76 13.20
C GLN A 17 8.91 -13.67 13.32
N ARG A 18 9.00 -14.94 12.88
CA ARG A 18 7.86 -15.87 12.76
C ARG A 18 7.41 -16.55 14.06
N ASN A 19 7.98 -16.20 15.21
CA ASN A 19 7.79 -16.91 16.50
C ASN A 19 6.33 -17.01 16.98
N TYR A 20 5.43 -16.20 16.42
CA TYR A 20 4.00 -16.20 16.72
C TYR A 20 3.19 -17.20 15.86
N LEU A 21 3.81 -17.86 14.88
CA LEU A 21 3.17 -18.84 13.98
C LEU A 21 3.27 -20.27 14.53
N THR A 22 3.50 -20.45 15.83
CA THR A 22 3.79 -21.73 16.48
C THR A 22 2.55 -22.51 16.93
N GLN A 23 1.36 -21.94 16.74
CA GLN A 23 0.10 -22.59 17.10
C GLN A 23 -0.11 -23.87 16.28
N GLU A 24 -0.65 -24.92 16.91
CA GLU A 24 -0.75 -26.25 16.31
C GLU A 24 -1.59 -26.29 15.02
N ASN A 25 -2.59 -25.42 14.95
CA ASN A 25 -3.48 -25.22 13.81
C ASN A 25 -2.88 -24.33 12.69
N ILE A 26 -1.66 -23.82 12.86
CA ILE A 26 -0.92 -23.10 11.83
C ILE A 26 0.22 -23.97 11.31
N LYS A 27 0.00 -24.64 10.18
CA LYS A 27 1.07 -25.34 9.46
C LYS A 27 1.84 -24.39 8.55
N GLN A 28 3.16 -24.55 8.49
CA GLN A 28 4.08 -23.67 7.77
C GLN A 28 4.85 -24.45 6.70
N LEU A 29 4.88 -23.92 5.48
CA LEU A 29 5.76 -24.37 4.40
C LEU A 29 6.72 -23.25 4.02
N PHE A 30 8.02 -23.52 4.05
CA PHE A 30 9.05 -22.55 3.70
C PHE A 30 9.75 -22.97 2.41
N VAL A 31 9.64 -22.17 1.35
CA VAL A 31 10.08 -22.54 0.00
C VAL A 31 11.30 -21.70 -0.41
N ALA A 32 12.35 -22.37 -0.89
CA ALA A 32 13.58 -21.75 -1.34
C ALA A 32 13.40 -20.80 -2.54
N GLY A 33 14.44 -20.00 -2.83
CA GLY A 33 14.47 -19.06 -3.95
C GLY A 33 14.47 -19.74 -5.32
N CYS A 34 14.23 -18.95 -6.38
CA CYS A 34 14.11 -19.46 -7.76
C CYS A 34 15.38 -20.12 -8.29
N GLU A 35 16.56 -19.75 -7.76
CA GLU A 35 17.83 -20.38 -8.09
C GLU A 35 17.90 -21.85 -7.69
N HIS A 36 17.11 -22.26 -6.70
CA HIS A 36 17.07 -23.64 -6.25
C HIS A 36 16.51 -24.55 -7.35
N LYS A 37 17.20 -25.68 -7.61
CA LYS A 37 16.87 -26.62 -8.70
C LYS A 37 15.44 -27.14 -8.64
N ALA A 38 14.94 -27.40 -7.44
CA ALA A 38 13.57 -27.88 -7.22
C ALA A 38 12.48 -26.80 -7.42
N VAL A 39 12.87 -25.52 -7.50
CA VAL A 39 11.95 -24.38 -7.67
C VAL A 39 11.91 -23.94 -9.13
N CYS A 40 12.93 -23.22 -9.61
CA CYS A 40 13.05 -22.86 -11.03
C CYS A 40 14.43 -23.22 -11.61
N GLY A 41 15.45 -23.44 -10.78
CA GLY A 41 16.82 -23.71 -11.20
C GLY A 41 17.49 -22.57 -11.96
N THR A 42 17.00 -21.32 -11.84
CA THR A 42 17.55 -20.18 -12.57
C THR A 42 17.29 -18.83 -11.90
N VAL A 43 18.23 -17.90 -12.11
CA VAL A 43 18.17 -16.52 -11.61
C VAL A 43 17.60 -15.55 -12.64
N PHE A 44 17.72 -15.77 -13.94
CA PHE A 44 17.44 -14.71 -14.93
C PHE A 44 16.08 -14.84 -15.61
N PHE A 45 15.57 -16.07 -15.77
CA PHE A 45 14.31 -16.32 -16.50
C PHE A 45 13.49 -17.44 -15.84
N PRO A 46 13.04 -17.26 -14.60
CA PRO A 46 12.29 -18.30 -13.90
C PRO A 46 10.90 -18.48 -14.52
N ASP A 47 10.49 -19.73 -14.76
CA ASP A 47 9.11 -20.06 -15.14
C ASP A 47 8.25 -20.30 -13.90
N LEU A 48 7.79 -19.21 -13.30
CA LEU A 48 6.99 -19.25 -12.07
C LEU A 48 5.65 -19.97 -12.25
N LYS A 49 5.11 -20.01 -13.48
CA LYS A 49 3.88 -20.76 -13.79
C LYS A 49 4.14 -22.26 -13.72
N ALA A 50 5.22 -22.73 -14.36
CA ALA A 50 5.58 -24.14 -14.32
C ALA A 50 5.90 -24.58 -12.88
N PHE A 51 6.59 -23.73 -12.12
CA PHE A 51 6.80 -23.97 -10.70
C PHE A 51 5.49 -24.03 -9.91
N ALA A 52 4.62 -23.02 -10.02
CA ALA A 52 3.36 -22.96 -9.29
C ALA A 52 2.48 -24.19 -9.53
N LYS A 53 2.35 -24.63 -10.79
CA LYS A 53 1.63 -25.86 -11.14
C LYS A 53 2.23 -27.09 -10.46
N ARG A 54 3.56 -27.26 -10.55
CA ARG A 54 4.26 -28.39 -9.93
C ARG A 54 4.14 -28.35 -8.40
N PHE A 55 4.32 -27.18 -7.80
CA PHE A 55 4.18 -26.94 -6.37
C PHE A 55 2.79 -27.36 -5.89
N THR A 56 1.71 -26.86 -6.51
CA THR A 56 0.36 -27.21 -6.07
C THR A 56 0.03 -28.69 -6.26
N GLN A 57 0.54 -29.33 -7.32
CA GLN A 57 0.33 -30.76 -7.59
C GLN A 57 1.07 -31.68 -6.61
N GLN A 58 2.21 -31.24 -6.07
CA GLN A 58 3.05 -32.07 -5.19
C GLN A 58 2.86 -31.75 -3.71
N ALA A 59 2.59 -30.49 -3.37
CA ALA A 59 2.42 -30.06 -1.99
C ALA A 59 1.00 -30.27 -1.46
N PHE A 60 0.02 -30.47 -2.33
CA PHE A 60 -1.38 -30.69 -1.92
C PHE A 60 -1.98 -31.91 -2.59
N ARG A 61 -2.98 -32.50 -1.91
CA ARG A 61 -3.89 -33.50 -2.45
C ARG A 61 -5.32 -33.05 -2.21
N VAL A 62 -6.22 -33.45 -3.11
CA VAL A 62 -7.66 -33.28 -2.93
C VAL A 62 -8.25 -34.64 -2.57
N VAL A 63 -8.83 -34.75 -1.38
CA VAL A 63 -9.46 -35.97 -0.84
C VAL A 63 -10.88 -35.59 -0.45
N ASP A 64 -11.88 -36.24 -1.06
CA ASP A 64 -13.31 -35.96 -0.78
C ASP A 64 -13.66 -34.46 -0.78
N GLU A 65 -13.21 -33.76 -1.84
CA GLU A 65 -13.34 -32.30 -2.03
C GLU A 65 -12.59 -31.41 -1.03
N ARG A 66 -11.89 -32.01 -0.04
CA ARG A 66 -11.04 -31.30 0.92
C ARG A 66 -9.62 -31.19 0.39
N LEU A 67 -8.99 -30.05 0.64
CA LEU A 67 -7.59 -29.84 0.34
C LEU A 67 -6.73 -30.18 1.57
N GLU A 68 -5.72 -31.02 1.39
CA GLU A 68 -4.79 -31.42 2.43
C GLU A 68 -3.33 -31.23 1.96
N VAL A 69 -2.40 -31.09 2.90
CA VAL A 69 -0.96 -31.06 2.58
C VAL A 69 -0.48 -32.48 2.28
N ASN A 70 0.33 -32.64 1.23
CA ASN A 70 1.00 -33.89 0.91
C ASN A 70 2.46 -33.85 1.42
N PRO A 71 2.78 -34.50 2.56
CA PRO A 71 4.10 -34.37 3.18
C PRO A 71 5.22 -35.10 2.40
N HIS A 72 4.88 -36.07 1.55
CA HIS A 72 5.88 -36.95 0.93
C HIS A 72 6.70 -36.29 -0.19
N ASN A 73 6.19 -35.21 -0.80
CA ASN A 73 6.79 -34.59 -1.99
C ASN A 73 7.20 -33.12 -1.77
N LEU A 74 7.38 -32.69 -0.52
CA LEU A 74 7.66 -31.27 -0.24
C LEU A 74 9.07 -30.85 -0.70
N SER A 75 10.08 -31.71 -0.51
CA SER A 75 11.46 -31.41 -0.89
C SER A 75 11.65 -31.27 -2.41
N THR A 76 10.87 -32.00 -3.21
CA THR A 76 10.92 -31.96 -4.69
C THR A 76 10.35 -30.66 -5.28
N VAL A 77 9.72 -29.83 -4.45
CA VAL A 77 9.27 -28.48 -4.80
C VAL A 77 9.96 -27.39 -3.98
N GLY A 78 11.13 -27.72 -3.43
CA GLY A 78 12.02 -26.76 -2.78
C GLY A 78 11.55 -26.29 -1.41
N VAL A 79 10.65 -27.04 -0.75
CA VAL A 79 10.35 -26.82 0.66
C VAL A 79 11.56 -27.20 1.49
N LYS A 80 11.93 -26.34 2.44
CA LYS A 80 13.00 -26.53 3.42
C LYS A 80 12.42 -27.12 4.71
N PRO A 81 12.64 -28.42 5.01
CA PRO A 81 12.06 -29.06 6.18
C PRO A 81 12.48 -28.41 7.50
N GLU A 82 13.73 -27.96 7.61
CA GLU A 82 14.30 -27.30 8.79
C GLU A 82 13.62 -25.97 9.15
N HIS A 83 12.81 -25.44 8.24
CA HIS A 83 12.07 -24.20 8.40
C HIS A 83 10.56 -24.39 8.22
N SER A 84 10.08 -25.61 8.07
CA SER A 84 8.66 -25.92 7.88
C SER A 84 8.11 -26.64 9.10
N SER A 85 6.78 -26.79 9.17
CA SER A 85 6.16 -27.59 10.23
C SER A 85 6.65 -29.04 10.14
N PRO A 86 7.01 -29.67 11.27
CA PRO A 86 7.55 -31.03 11.27
C PRO A 86 6.47 -32.09 11.01
N VAL A 87 5.21 -31.77 11.29
CA VAL A 87 4.07 -32.68 11.18
C VAL A 87 2.93 -31.98 10.44
N PHE A 88 2.35 -32.70 9.47
CA PHE A 88 1.12 -32.33 8.78
C PHE A 88 0.10 -33.43 9.05
N ASP A 89 -0.93 -33.07 9.80
CA ASP A 89 -2.05 -33.96 10.10
C ASP A 89 -2.98 -34.03 8.87
N GLU A 90 -3.84 -35.04 8.80
CA GLU A 90 -4.82 -35.21 7.70
C GLU A 90 -6.04 -34.27 7.85
N GLU A 91 -5.86 -33.12 8.50
CA GLU A 91 -6.92 -32.14 8.67
C GLU A 91 -7.13 -31.32 7.40
N ALA A 92 -8.40 -31.02 7.12
CA ALA A 92 -8.77 -30.21 5.97
C ALA A 92 -8.26 -28.76 6.12
N ILE A 93 -7.65 -28.23 5.07
CA ILE A 93 -7.20 -26.85 5.04
C ILE A 93 -8.41 -25.93 4.92
N GLU A 94 -8.63 -25.08 5.93
CA GLU A 94 -9.72 -24.08 5.92
C GLU A 94 -9.33 -22.79 5.19
N SER A 95 -8.04 -22.42 5.18
CA SER A 95 -7.53 -21.23 4.51
C SER A 95 -6.04 -21.31 4.22
N ILE A 96 -5.57 -20.56 3.22
CA ILE A 96 -4.15 -20.51 2.85
C ILE A 96 -3.67 -19.07 2.84
N THR A 97 -2.66 -18.76 3.66
CA THR A 97 -1.90 -17.51 3.57
C THR A 97 -0.60 -17.76 2.79
N LEU A 98 -0.48 -17.12 1.63
CA LEU A 98 0.72 -17.08 0.79
C LEU A 98 1.48 -15.78 1.06
N CYS A 99 2.76 -15.86 1.37
CA CYS A 99 3.60 -14.69 1.53
C CYS A 99 4.95 -14.88 0.83
N GLY A 100 5.60 -13.79 0.46
CA GLY A 100 6.90 -13.90 -0.19
C GLY A 100 7.53 -12.57 -0.54
N TYR A 101 8.84 -12.60 -0.73
CA TYR A 101 9.66 -11.44 -1.08
C TYR A 101 10.13 -11.51 -2.54
N SER A 102 10.23 -10.36 -3.22
CA SER A 102 10.78 -10.28 -4.58
C SER A 102 10.02 -11.21 -5.54
N ARG A 103 10.71 -12.13 -6.22
CA ARG A 103 10.07 -13.16 -7.05
C ARG A 103 9.14 -14.10 -6.27
N GLY A 104 9.43 -14.37 -5.01
CA GLY A 104 8.52 -15.12 -4.14
C GLY A 104 7.17 -14.41 -3.95
N GLY A 105 7.15 -13.08 -3.92
CA GLY A 105 5.91 -12.29 -3.93
C GLY A 105 5.10 -12.46 -5.22
N VAL A 106 5.76 -12.64 -6.37
CA VAL A 106 5.10 -12.96 -7.65
C VAL A 106 4.60 -14.41 -7.68
N THR A 107 5.40 -15.34 -7.12
CA THR A 107 5.03 -16.74 -6.97
C THR A 107 3.73 -16.93 -6.20
N CYS A 108 3.48 -16.10 -5.17
CA CYS A 108 2.20 -16.11 -4.43
C CYS A 108 1.00 -16.00 -5.37
N PHE A 109 1.05 -15.10 -6.35
CA PHE A 109 -0.04 -14.90 -7.30
C PHE A 109 -0.18 -16.05 -8.32
N GLU A 110 0.92 -16.63 -8.78
CA GLU A 110 0.86 -17.81 -9.66
C GLU A 110 0.32 -19.04 -8.91
N VAL A 111 0.72 -19.25 -7.64
CA VAL A 111 0.19 -20.34 -6.81
C VAL A 111 -1.29 -20.12 -6.50
N ALA A 112 -1.72 -18.89 -6.20
CA ALA A 112 -3.14 -18.57 -6.00
C ALA A 112 -4.00 -18.95 -7.22
N LYS A 113 -3.50 -18.72 -8.45
CA LYS A 113 -4.19 -19.13 -9.69
C LYS A 113 -4.38 -20.64 -9.78
N GLU A 114 -3.39 -21.43 -9.40
CA GLU A 114 -3.48 -22.89 -9.43
C GLU A 114 -4.39 -23.41 -8.30
N LEU A 115 -4.31 -22.84 -7.10
CA LEU A 115 -5.22 -23.14 -5.99
C LEU A 115 -6.68 -22.85 -6.36
N ASN A 116 -6.95 -21.77 -7.08
CA ASN A 116 -8.30 -21.43 -7.54
C ASN A 116 -8.88 -22.48 -8.51
N LYS A 117 -8.05 -23.30 -9.17
CA LYS A 117 -8.53 -24.37 -10.06
C LYS A 117 -8.88 -25.64 -9.29
N ILE A 118 -8.07 -26.00 -8.29
CA ILE A 118 -8.20 -27.28 -7.58
C ILE A 118 -9.07 -27.16 -6.32
N ALA A 119 -9.13 -25.98 -5.72
CA ALA A 119 -9.86 -25.71 -4.49
C ALA A 119 -10.41 -24.26 -4.50
N PRO A 120 -11.33 -23.92 -5.44
CA PRO A 120 -11.87 -22.56 -5.58
C PRO A 120 -12.62 -22.04 -4.34
N HIS A 121 -13.07 -22.95 -3.47
CA HIS A 121 -13.82 -22.61 -2.26
C HIS A 121 -12.90 -22.27 -1.07
N ILE A 122 -11.62 -22.65 -1.10
CA ILE A 122 -10.67 -22.36 -0.01
C ILE A 122 -10.17 -20.92 -0.14
N PRO A 123 -10.41 -20.05 0.85
CA PRO A 123 -9.96 -18.67 0.83
C PRO A 123 -8.42 -18.57 0.86
N VAL A 124 -7.88 -17.74 -0.03
CA VAL A 124 -6.46 -17.43 -0.12
C VAL A 124 -6.20 -15.99 0.29
N ASN A 125 -5.25 -15.81 1.21
CA ASN A 125 -4.69 -14.52 1.57
C ASN A 125 -3.30 -14.37 0.95
N VAL A 126 -2.97 -13.20 0.41
CA VAL A 126 -1.65 -12.92 -0.19
C VAL A 126 -0.97 -11.77 0.54
N VAL A 127 0.29 -11.94 0.93
CA VAL A 127 1.16 -10.85 1.42
C VAL A 127 2.45 -10.82 0.58
N ALA A 128 2.48 -9.97 -0.44
CA ALA A 128 3.58 -9.86 -1.38
C ALA A 128 4.50 -8.69 -1.02
N ASN A 129 5.71 -8.95 -0.54
CA ASN A 129 6.72 -7.93 -0.26
C ASN A 129 7.60 -7.69 -1.49
N GLN A 130 7.53 -6.46 -2.01
CA GLN A 130 8.28 -5.98 -3.16
C GLN A 130 8.24 -6.97 -4.33
N PRO A 131 7.04 -7.34 -4.85
CA PRO A 131 6.91 -8.38 -5.86
C PRO A 131 7.58 -7.96 -7.17
N VAL A 132 8.69 -8.63 -7.51
CA VAL A 132 9.49 -8.38 -8.70
C VAL A 132 9.43 -9.60 -9.62
N PRO A 133 8.96 -9.47 -10.88
CA PRO A 133 8.80 -10.62 -11.79
C PRO A 133 10.11 -11.13 -12.40
N GLY A 134 11.18 -10.33 -12.32
CA GLY A 134 12.55 -10.76 -12.66
C GLY A 134 12.88 -10.84 -14.15
N ASN A 135 12.11 -10.22 -15.04
CA ASN A 135 12.40 -10.20 -16.49
C ASN A 135 12.79 -8.79 -16.95
N SER A 136 13.88 -8.66 -17.73
CA SER A 136 14.30 -7.41 -18.41
C SER A 136 13.23 -6.86 -19.36
N TYR A 137 12.44 -7.76 -19.94
CA TYR A 137 11.37 -7.48 -20.89
C TYR A 137 10.05 -8.03 -20.37
N GLN A 138 8.99 -7.23 -20.45
CA GLN A 138 7.68 -7.51 -19.83
C GLN A 138 6.53 -7.53 -20.87
N GLY A 139 6.69 -8.36 -21.91
CA GLY A 139 5.67 -8.62 -22.93
C GLY A 139 4.75 -9.81 -22.63
N PRO A 140 3.87 -10.21 -23.59
CA PRO A 140 3.07 -11.42 -23.47
C PRO A 140 3.90 -12.64 -23.10
N GLY A 141 3.36 -13.49 -22.22
CA GLY A 141 4.03 -14.71 -21.76
C GLY A 141 5.03 -14.54 -20.60
N THR A 142 5.35 -13.32 -20.20
CA THR A 142 6.21 -13.03 -19.03
C THR A 142 5.50 -13.22 -17.70
N ASN A 143 6.25 -13.42 -16.61
CA ASN A 143 5.67 -13.52 -15.26
C ASN A 143 4.81 -12.30 -14.93
N ALA A 144 5.28 -11.09 -15.27
CA ALA A 144 4.52 -9.85 -15.07
C ALA A 144 3.17 -9.88 -15.80
N ALA A 145 3.16 -10.21 -17.08
CA ALA A 145 1.92 -10.27 -17.88
C ALA A 145 0.94 -11.36 -17.38
N ARG A 146 1.46 -12.48 -16.86
CA ARG A 146 0.65 -13.60 -16.39
C ARG A 146 -0.06 -13.34 -15.06
N VAL A 147 0.47 -12.44 -14.24
CA VAL A 147 -0.15 -12.03 -12.96
C VAL A 147 -0.74 -10.62 -13.01
N ALA A 148 -0.60 -9.90 -14.13
CA ALA A 148 -1.12 -8.55 -14.33
C ALA A 148 -2.63 -8.41 -14.03
N ASP A 149 -3.40 -9.42 -14.41
CA ASP A 149 -4.85 -9.45 -14.28
C ASP A 149 -5.31 -10.77 -13.65
N LEU A 150 -5.70 -10.68 -12.38
CA LEU A 150 -6.18 -11.78 -11.54
C LEU A 150 -7.67 -11.62 -11.21
N ARG A 151 -8.43 -10.78 -11.94
CA ARG A 151 -9.86 -10.56 -11.66
C ARG A 151 -10.72 -11.84 -11.70
N HIS A 152 -10.21 -12.90 -12.33
CA HIS A 152 -10.82 -14.22 -12.46
C HIS A 152 -10.45 -15.20 -11.33
N VAL A 153 -9.55 -14.83 -10.42
CA VAL A 153 -9.02 -15.68 -9.34
C VAL A 153 -9.82 -15.43 -8.06
N HIS A 154 -11.06 -15.90 -8.02
CA HIS A 154 -12.08 -15.51 -7.05
C HIS A 154 -11.83 -15.98 -5.62
N ASN A 155 -10.93 -16.94 -5.40
CA ASN A 155 -10.58 -17.42 -4.08
C ASN A 155 -9.63 -16.47 -3.31
N ILE A 156 -9.03 -15.47 -3.95
CA ILE A 156 -8.22 -14.44 -3.26
C ILE A 156 -9.16 -13.54 -2.46
N LYS A 157 -9.16 -13.68 -1.13
CA LYS A 157 -9.99 -12.87 -0.22
C LYS A 157 -9.29 -11.61 0.21
N ASN A 158 -8.03 -11.72 0.63
CA ASN A 158 -7.23 -10.59 1.07
C ASN A 158 -5.90 -10.55 0.30
N ALA A 159 -5.43 -9.37 -0.06
CA ALA A 159 -4.13 -9.20 -0.69
C ALA A 159 -3.46 -7.90 -0.25
N THR A 160 -2.37 -8.03 0.52
CA THR A 160 -1.47 -6.92 0.83
C THR A 160 -0.27 -6.95 -0.10
N ILE A 161 -0.01 -5.85 -0.80
CA ILE A 161 1.19 -5.68 -1.63
C ILE A 161 2.02 -4.55 -1.04
N ILE A 162 3.21 -4.90 -0.54
CA ILE A 162 4.19 -3.95 -0.01
C ILE A 162 5.14 -3.59 -1.14
N LEU A 163 5.32 -2.32 -1.42
CA LEU A 163 6.14 -1.79 -2.50
C LEU A 163 7.28 -0.94 -1.93
N GLY A 164 8.46 -1.04 -2.51
CA GLY A 164 9.54 -0.08 -2.26
C GLY A 164 9.42 1.11 -3.22
N ALA A 165 9.53 2.34 -2.71
CA ALA A 165 9.52 3.58 -3.50
C ALA A 165 10.84 3.81 -4.27
N TYR A 166 11.29 2.82 -5.04
CA TYR A 166 12.60 2.81 -5.70
C TYR A 166 12.80 4.06 -6.54
N THR A 167 13.94 4.71 -6.38
CA THR A 167 14.35 5.84 -7.24
C THR A 167 15.20 5.36 -8.42
N GLY A 168 15.72 4.13 -8.32
CA GLY A 168 16.74 3.61 -9.24
C GLY A 168 18.06 4.39 -9.16
N LYS A 169 18.27 5.16 -8.08
CA LYS A 169 19.51 5.90 -7.80
C LYS A 169 20.21 5.24 -6.59
N HIS A 170 20.92 4.14 -6.80
CA HIS A 170 22.30 3.91 -6.29
C HIS A 170 22.81 2.48 -6.56
N TYR A 171 23.88 2.38 -7.36
CA TYR A 171 24.97 1.42 -7.18
C TYR A 171 26.15 2.28 -6.72
N LYS A 172 26.56 2.16 -5.46
CA LYS A 172 27.60 3.01 -4.85
C LYS A 172 28.80 2.15 -4.38
N ASN A 173 29.08 1.06 -5.09
CA ASN A 173 30.42 0.46 -5.05
C ASN A 173 31.25 1.13 -6.14
N ARG A 174 32.36 1.77 -5.75
CA ARG A 174 33.32 2.43 -6.64
C ARG A 174 33.90 1.47 -7.70
N ASP A 175 33.78 0.16 -7.52
CA ASP A 175 34.21 -0.85 -8.51
C ASP A 175 33.16 -1.18 -9.58
N GLN A 176 31.95 -0.61 -9.48
CA GLN A 176 30.87 -0.84 -10.44
C GLN A 176 30.03 0.43 -10.65
N GLU A 177 30.67 1.55 -10.96
CA GLU A 177 29.98 2.64 -11.66
C GLU A 177 29.45 2.08 -13.00
N GLY A 178 28.19 1.69 -13.00
CA GLY A 178 27.51 1.23 -14.20
C GLY A 178 27.30 2.37 -15.19
N VAL A 179 28.24 2.54 -16.12
CA VAL A 179 28.05 3.32 -17.34
C VAL A 179 26.77 2.85 -18.04
N GLY A 180 25.84 3.76 -18.32
CA GLY A 180 24.67 3.63 -19.23
C GLY A 180 23.77 2.38 -19.13
N GLU A 181 24.29 1.22 -19.51
CA GLU A 181 23.57 -0.05 -19.72
C GLU A 181 23.15 -0.75 -18.42
N ARG A 182 24.01 -0.77 -17.38
CA ARG A 182 23.68 -1.43 -16.09
C ARG A 182 22.54 -0.72 -15.35
N LYS A 183 22.38 0.59 -15.53
CA LYS A 183 21.28 1.38 -14.95
C LYS A 183 19.94 1.10 -15.63
N LEU A 184 19.94 0.83 -16.95
CA LEU A 184 18.76 0.43 -17.71
C LEU A 184 18.31 -0.98 -17.32
N LEU A 185 19.25 -1.91 -17.16
CA LEU A 185 18.99 -3.28 -16.68
C LEU A 185 18.29 -3.28 -15.31
N HIS A 186 18.76 -2.49 -14.33
CA HIS A 186 18.10 -2.39 -13.03
C HIS A 186 16.65 -1.87 -13.11
N ARG A 187 16.38 -0.86 -13.96
CA ARG A 187 15.02 -0.32 -14.13
C ARG A 187 14.07 -1.30 -14.82
N GLY A 188 14.56 -2.15 -15.72
CA GLY A 188 13.75 -3.21 -16.34
C GLY A 188 13.48 -4.37 -15.38
N PHE A 189 14.54 -4.93 -14.79
CA PHE A 189 14.49 -6.15 -13.99
C PHE A 189 13.77 -6.02 -12.65
N PHE A 190 13.87 -4.86 -11.98
CA PHE A 190 13.33 -4.66 -10.62
C PHE A 190 12.04 -3.85 -10.58
N SER A 191 11.32 -3.77 -11.70
CA SER A 191 10.00 -3.14 -11.71
C SER A 191 8.99 -4.00 -10.94
N GLN A 192 8.40 -3.43 -9.89
CA GLN A 192 7.46 -4.13 -9.03
C GLN A 192 6.05 -4.15 -9.64
N ILE A 193 5.25 -5.16 -9.28
CA ILE A 193 3.92 -5.39 -9.85
C ILE A 193 2.79 -5.24 -8.83
N VAL A 194 1.74 -4.53 -9.24
CA VAL A 194 0.44 -4.46 -8.57
C VAL A 194 -0.60 -5.11 -9.49
N PRO A 195 -1.04 -6.35 -9.21
CA PRO A 195 -2.03 -7.02 -10.06
C PRO A 195 -3.42 -6.40 -9.92
N LYS A 196 -4.23 -6.51 -10.98
CA LYS A 196 -5.68 -6.27 -10.87
C LYS A 196 -6.32 -7.47 -10.18
N LEU A 197 -6.98 -7.25 -9.05
CA LEU A 197 -7.57 -8.30 -8.24
C LEU A 197 -9.09 -8.40 -8.47
N PRO A 198 -9.74 -9.51 -8.09
CA PRO A 198 -11.20 -9.61 -8.07
C PRO A 198 -11.83 -8.46 -7.27
N ARG A 199 -13.01 -8.01 -7.68
CA ARG A 199 -13.70 -6.88 -7.01
C ARG A 199 -14.03 -7.14 -5.53
N ALA A 200 -14.21 -8.40 -5.16
CA ALA A 200 -14.51 -8.80 -3.78
C ALA A 200 -13.26 -8.95 -2.90
N THR A 201 -12.06 -8.84 -3.48
CA THR A 201 -10.81 -8.94 -2.73
C THR A 201 -10.58 -7.66 -1.93
N GLN A 202 -10.38 -7.79 -0.62
CA GLN A 202 -9.85 -6.70 0.18
C GLN A 202 -8.37 -6.53 -0.15
N ARG A 203 -8.03 -5.37 -0.72
CA ARG A 203 -6.68 -5.07 -1.19
C ARG A 203 -6.07 -3.95 -0.38
N ASP A 204 -4.91 -4.20 0.19
CA ASP A 204 -4.09 -3.21 0.87
C ASP A 204 -2.79 -2.99 0.10
N LEU A 205 -2.41 -1.72 -0.09
CA LEU A 205 -1.12 -1.34 -0.64
C LEU A 205 -0.35 -0.55 0.40
N ILE A 206 0.93 -0.88 0.56
CA ILE A 206 1.85 -0.19 1.47
C ILE A 206 3.09 0.17 0.68
N VAL A 207 3.53 1.42 0.72
CA VAL A 207 4.71 1.92 0.02
C VAL A 207 5.73 2.37 1.06
N LEU A 208 6.90 1.74 1.04
CA LEU A 208 8.02 2.00 1.94
C LEU A 208 9.06 2.90 1.25
N PRO A 209 9.74 3.82 1.97
CA PRO A 209 10.77 4.65 1.38
C PRO A 209 11.98 3.77 1.03
N ARG A 210 12.44 3.78 -0.22
CA ARG A 210 13.52 2.87 -0.62
C ARG A 210 14.26 3.37 -1.85
N GLU A 211 15.59 3.22 -1.89
CA GLU A 211 16.38 3.65 -3.05
C GLU A 211 16.36 2.63 -4.18
N SER A 212 16.53 1.36 -3.84
CA SER A 212 16.60 0.23 -4.78
C SER A 212 16.13 -1.08 -4.14
N HIS A 213 15.94 -2.12 -4.95
CA HIS A 213 15.49 -3.42 -4.47
C HIS A 213 16.41 -4.02 -3.41
N HIS A 214 17.73 -3.79 -3.53
CA HIS A 214 18.74 -4.39 -2.66
C HIS A 214 19.26 -3.46 -1.56
N GLN A 215 18.82 -2.21 -1.50
CA GLN A 215 19.28 -1.25 -0.49
C GLN A 215 18.13 -0.82 0.40
N ASN A 216 18.29 -1.11 1.68
CA ASN A 216 17.52 -0.45 2.73
C ASN A 216 18.13 0.91 2.98
N LEU A 217 17.29 1.94 3.05
CA LEU A 217 17.72 3.23 3.54
C LEU A 217 17.95 3.15 5.05
N TYR A 218 18.86 3.97 5.54
CA TYR A 218 18.99 4.21 6.98
C TYR A 218 17.65 4.66 7.55
N ASN A 219 17.23 4.11 8.69
CA ASN A 219 15.91 4.37 9.30
C ASN A 219 14.72 4.15 8.34
N SER A 220 14.76 3.02 7.62
CA SER A 220 13.66 2.52 6.78
C SER A 220 13.48 1.01 6.96
N PRO A 221 12.24 0.49 6.98
CA PRO A 221 11.96 -0.93 7.00
C PRO A 221 12.40 -1.62 5.71
N ASP A 222 12.80 -2.88 5.83
CA ASP A 222 13.07 -3.77 4.71
C ASP A 222 11.80 -4.43 4.12
N GLY A 223 10.67 -4.25 4.81
CA GLY A 223 9.33 -4.77 4.49
C GLY A 223 8.97 -6.11 5.14
N SER A 224 9.91 -6.77 5.83
CA SER A 224 9.65 -8.03 6.55
C SER A 224 8.72 -7.84 7.74
N GLU A 225 8.96 -6.82 8.58
CA GLU A 225 8.09 -6.52 9.73
C GLU A 225 6.66 -6.18 9.27
N HIS A 226 6.52 -5.39 8.20
CA HIS A 226 5.22 -5.14 7.57
C HIS A 226 4.57 -6.41 7.05
N MET A 227 5.34 -7.33 6.44
CA MET A 227 4.80 -8.63 6.03
C MET A 227 4.25 -9.41 7.23
N HIS A 228 4.99 -9.46 8.34
CA HIS A 228 4.55 -10.15 9.55
C HIS A 228 3.33 -9.50 10.21
N LEU A 229 3.27 -8.17 10.25
CA LEU A 229 2.09 -7.43 10.69
C LEU A 229 0.84 -7.83 9.88
N GLN A 230 0.97 -7.91 8.56
CA GLN A 230 -0.16 -8.23 7.69
C GLN A 230 -0.58 -9.71 7.82
N ILE A 231 0.39 -10.62 7.95
CA ILE A 231 0.11 -12.03 8.26
C ILE A 231 -0.64 -12.13 9.60
N ALA A 232 -0.17 -11.45 10.65
CA ALA A 232 -0.82 -11.45 11.96
C ALA A 232 -2.25 -10.89 11.87
N THR A 233 -2.44 -9.78 11.15
CA THR A 233 -3.75 -9.17 10.92
C THR A 233 -4.73 -10.13 10.24
N TYR A 234 -4.29 -10.87 9.23
CA TYR A 234 -5.15 -11.83 8.53
C TYR A 234 -5.51 -13.05 9.38
N LEU A 235 -4.57 -13.53 10.20
CA LEU A 235 -4.82 -14.65 11.11
C LEU A 235 -5.74 -14.24 12.27
N ASN A 236 -5.60 -13.01 12.78
CA ASN A 236 -6.49 -12.44 13.78
C ASN A 236 -7.93 -12.25 13.26
N LYS A 237 -8.09 -11.81 12.00
CA LYS A 237 -9.40 -11.66 11.34
C LYS A 237 -10.01 -12.95 10.80
N SER A 238 -9.32 -14.08 10.96
CA SER A 238 -9.88 -15.38 10.56
C SER A 238 -11.06 -15.77 11.45
N ASN A 239 -11.92 -16.69 10.99
CA ASN A 239 -13.14 -17.07 11.72
C ASN A 239 -12.89 -17.58 13.16
N ASN A 240 -11.68 -18.08 13.44
CA ASN A 240 -11.31 -18.61 14.75
C ASN A 240 -10.32 -17.71 15.51
N SER A 241 -10.07 -16.49 15.01
CA SER A 241 -9.10 -15.53 15.57
C SER A 241 -7.83 -16.20 16.07
N LEU A 242 -7.14 -16.88 15.14
CA LEU A 242 -5.96 -17.68 15.43
C LEU A 242 -4.94 -16.86 16.24
N ILE A 243 -4.80 -15.57 15.97
CA ILE A 243 -3.90 -14.67 16.72
C ILE A 243 -4.71 -13.63 17.48
N ASP A 244 -4.30 -13.30 18.70
CA ASP A 244 -4.92 -12.25 19.51
C ASP A 244 -4.58 -10.82 19.03
N ASP A 245 -5.39 -9.84 19.42
CA ASP A 245 -5.19 -8.43 19.05
C ASP A 245 -3.88 -7.86 19.61
N TYR A 246 -3.44 -8.36 20.78
CA TYR A 246 -2.21 -7.94 21.42
C TYR A 246 -0.99 -8.22 20.52
N LEU A 247 -0.90 -9.41 19.92
CA LEU A 247 0.17 -9.78 19.01
C LEU A 247 0.13 -8.95 17.72
N VAL A 248 -1.05 -8.57 17.23
CA VAL A 248 -1.16 -7.65 16.08
C VAL A 248 -0.57 -6.29 16.43
N GLU A 249 -0.90 -5.72 17.60
CA GLU A 249 -0.32 -4.45 18.05
C GLU A 249 1.18 -4.55 18.32
N VAL A 250 1.68 -5.65 18.89
CA VAL A 250 3.13 -5.90 19.03
C VAL A 250 3.83 -5.89 17.67
N LYS A 251 3.25 -6.52 16.64
CA LYS A 251 3.82 -6.51 15.28
C LYS A 251 3.76 -5.13 14.64
N LYS A 252 2.71 -4.37 14.91
CA LYS A 252 2.58 -2.99 14.43
C LYS A 252 3.64 -2.08 15.05
N GLN A 253 3.87 -2.21 16.35
CA GLN A 253 4.93 -1.49 17.04
C GLN A 253 6.32 -1.83 16.45
N LYS A 254 6.64 -3.12 16.26
CA LYS A 254 7.92 -3.53 15.66
C LYS A 254 8.12 -3.00 14.24
N ALA A 255 7.07 -3.00 13.43
CA ALA A 255 7.12 -2.41 12.09
C ALA A 255 7.35 -0.89 12.13
N GLN A 256 6.79 -0.19 13.11
CA GLN A 256 7.00 1.24 13.32
C GLN A 256 8.41 1.57 13.83
N GLU A 257 8.95 0.77 14.75
CA GLU A 257 10.30 0.95 15.33
C GLU A 257 11.42 0.92 14.28
N GLN A 258 11.20 0.27 13.12
CA GLN A 258 12.17 0.27 12.01
C GLN A 258 12.50 1.67 11.47
N TYR A 259 11.60 2.65 11.66
CA TYR A 259 11.84 4.04 11.28
C TYR A 259 12.70 4.82 12.29
N GLN A 260 12.99 4.23 13.45
CA GLN A 260 13.67 4.87 14.58
C GLN A 260 14.82 4.01 15.11
N LEU A 261 15.25 2.99 14.35
CA LEU A 261 16.24 2.01 14.80
C LEU A 261 17.59 2.65 15.16
N TYR A 262 17.93 3.76 14.52
CA TYR A 262 19.17 4.49 14.76
C TYR A 262 18.92 5.99 14.99
N GLU A 263 19.86 6.65 15.65
CA GLU A 263 19.83 8.11 15.88
C GLU A 263 19.81 8.86 14.54
N GLY A 264 18.68 9.50 14.20
CA GLY A 264 18.57 10.33 13.01
C GLY A 264 17.17 10.39 12.43
N THR A 265 17.05 11.10 11.31
CA THR A 265 15.75 11.30 10.65
C THR A 265 15.31 10.05 9.90
N PRO A 266 14.04 9.63 10.03
CA PRO A 266 13.40 8.60 9.21
C PRO A 266 13.59 8.84 7.71
N ALA A 267 13.78 7.76 6.94
CA ALA A 267 14.03 7.85 5.50
C ALA A 267 12.87 8.48 4.73
N LEU A 268 13.07 9.68 4.17
CA LEU A 268 12.00 10.34 3.44
C LEU A 268 11.69 9.68 2.09
N PHE A 269 10.41 9.72 1.72
CA PHE A 269 9.98 9.33 0.39
C PHE A 269 10.61 10.24 -0.66
N ALA A 270 10.98 9.68 -1.81
CA ALA A 270 11.45 10.46 -2.94
C ALA A 270 10.33 11.37 -3.49
N GLN A 271 10.59 12.06 -4.60
CA GLN A 271 9.54 12.76 -5.35
C GLN A 271 8.92 11.82 -6.40
N PRO A 272 7.62 11.92 -6.73
CA PRO A 272 6.96 11.02 -7.66
C PRO A 272 7.67 10.87 -9.01
N GLU A 273 8.23 11.96 -9.53
CA GLU A 273 8.93 11.98 -10.82
C GLU A 273 10.21 11.14 -10.78
N LYS A 274 10.83 11.03 -9.59
CA LYS A 274 12.06 10.29 -9.34
C LYS A 274 11.83 8.79 -9.14
N LEU A 275 10.59 8.35 -8.87
CA LEU A 275 10.30 6.93 -8.68
C LEU A 275 10.54 6.12 -9.97
N GLN A 276 10.89 4.85 -9.83
CA GLN A 276 10.79 3.87 -10.89
C GLN A 276 9.30 3.63 -11.21
N ARG A 277 9.01 3.14 -12.42
CA ARG A 277 7.63 2.78 -12.78
C ARG A 277 7.24 1.48 -12.06
N PHE A 278 5.98 1.41 -11.63
CA PHE A 278 5.34 0.17 -11.19
C PHE A 278 4.50 -0.39 -12.34
N PHE A 279 4.32 -1.69 -12.38
CA PHE A 279 3.31 -2.31 -13.24
C PHE A 279 1.96 -2.27 -12.52
N GLY A 280 0.92 -1.76 -13.18
CA GLY A 280 -0.44 -1.71 -12.62
C GLY A 280 -0.72 -0.55 -11.65
N LEU A 281 0.26 0.33 -11.39
CA LEU A 281 0.11 1.50 -10.53
C LEU A 281 0.92 2.69 -11.07
N SER A 282 0.33 3.88 -11.18
CA SER A 282 1.11 5.06 -11.58
C SER A 282 1.98 5.57 -10.42
N LYS A 283 3.09 6.25 -10.74
CA LYS A 283 4.00 6.81 -9.72
C LYS A 283 3.29 7.78 -8.76
N HIS A 284 2.32 8.54 -9.26
CA HIS A 284 1.56 9.49 -8.44
C HIS A 284 0.56 8.76 -7.54
N GLU A 285 -0.09 7.71 -8.03
CA GLU A 285 -1.00 6.91 -7.21
C GLU A 285 -0.28 6.17 -6.09
N ALA A 286 0.98 5.76 -6.29
CA ALA A 286 1.79 5.14 -5.24
C ALA A 286 1.88 5.98 -3.95
N TYR A 287 1.90 7.32 -4.04
CA TYR A 287 1.97 8.18 -2.85
C TYR A 287 0.70 8.17 -2.00
N ARG A 288 -0.43 7.70 -2.52
CA ARG A 288 -1.64 7.51 -1.71
C ARG A 288 -1.50 6.34 -0.74
N TYR A 289 -0.51 5.49 -0.98
CA TYR A 289 -0.27 4.26 -0.26
C TYR A 289 1.04 4.31 0.52
N VAL A 290 1.61 5.50 0.77
CA VAL A 290 2.74 5.64 1.69
C VAL A 290 2.41 4.98 3.01
N ASP A 291 3.37 4.27 3.57
CA ASP A 291 3.15 3.54 4.79
C ASP A 291 2.65 4.45 5.92
N PRO A 292 1.46 4.17 6.49
CA PRO A 292 0.91 4.98 7.56
C PRO A 292 1.72 4.90 8.86
N LEU A 293 2.58 3.89 9.04
CA LEU A 293 3.44 3.80 10.23
C LEU A 293 4.66 4.72 10.14
N HIS A 294 4.94 5.31 8.98
CA HIS A 294 6.08 6.20 8.81
C HIS A 294 5.82 7.54 9.54
N PRO A 295 6.65 7.95 10.52
CA PRO A 295 6.41 9.17 11.32
C PRO A 295 6.36 10.45 10.47
N MET A 296 7.13 10.47 9.39
CA MET A 296 7.14 11.54 8.38
C MET A 296 6.53 11.11 7.03
N ALA A 297 5.52 10.21 7.02
CA ALA A 297 4.97 9.60 5.79
C ALA A 297 4.58 10.63 4.71
N LYS A 298 4.16 11.80 5.18
CA LYS A 298 3.65 12.91 4.41
C LYS A 298 4.76 13.83 3.86
N LEU A 299 5.98 13.75 4.39
CA LEU A 299 7.12 14.55 3.96
C LEU A 299 7.91 13.87 2.85
N ARG A 300 8.50 14.69 1.97
CA ARG A 300 9.23 14.23 0.78
C ARG A 300 10.62 14.82 0.73
N SER A 301 11.57 14.00 0.27
CA SER A 301 12.95 14.40 0.06
C SER A 301 13.03 15.60 -0.90
N GLY A 302 13.73 16.65 -0.44
CA GLY A 302 13.89 17.90 -1.18
C GLY A 302 12.69 18.84 -1.15
N TYR A 303 11.71 18.60 -0.28
CA TYR A 303 10.62 19.53 0.05
C TYR A 303 10.49 19.77 1.57
N THR A 304 11.45 19.31 2.36
CA THR A 304 11.51 19.59 3.80
C THR A 304 11.86 21.05 4.04
N LEU A 305 11.20 21.65 5.02
CA LEU A 305 11.54 22.95 5.56
C LEU A 305 12.80 22.82 6.42
N GLY A 306 13.85 23.57 6.10
CA GLY A 306 15.07 23.61 6.91
C GLY A 306 14.80 24.21 8.30
N GLU A 307 15.61 23.84 9.30
CA GLU A 307 15.39 24.33 10.67
C GLU A 307 15.43 25.86 10.75
N GLU A 308 16.44 26.47 10.12
CA GLU A 308 16.65 27.92 10.03
C GLU A 308 16.02 28.56 8.78
N GLU A 309 15.37 27.77 7.90
CA GLU A 309 14.81 28.27 6.63
C GLU A 309 13.47 28.97 6.89
N THR A 310 13.30 30.22 6.47
CA THR A 310 12.00 30.90 6.61
C THR A 310 10.96 30.25 5.67
N LEU A 311 9.66 30.34 6.03
CA LEU A 311 8.57 29.83 5.18
C LEU A 311 8.58 30.50 3.79
N GLN A 312 8.95 31.78 3.76
CA GLN A 312 9.08 32.55 2.52
C GLN A 312 10.22 32.03 1.64
N ASP A 313 11.42 31.81 2.20
CA ASP A 313 12.57 31.31 1.44
C ASP A 313 12.30 29.92 0.90
N TRP A 314 11.73 29.04 1.73
CA TRP A 314 11.30 27.70 1.31
C TRP A 314 10.29 27.77 0.16
N TRP A 315 9.28 28.64 0.28
CA TRP A 315 8.27 28.80 -0.77
C TRP A 315 8.90 29.27 -2.08
N GLN A 316 9.76 30.29 -2.04
CA GLN A 316 10.42 30.83 -3.23
C GLN A 316 11.34 29.80 -3.89
N LYS A 317 12.09 29.01 -3.11
CA LYS A 317 12.95 27.92 -3.60
C LYS A 317 12.17 26.88 -4.44
N HIS A 318 10.89 26.69 -4.13
CA HIS A 318 10.02 25.71 -4.77
C HIS A 318 9.02 26.29 -5.78
N ASP A 319 8.85 27.62 -5.86
CA ASP A 319 7.91 28.29 -6.77
C ASP A 319 8.45 28.41 -8.22
N LYS A 320 8.91 27.30 -8.79
CA LYS A 320 9.60 27.26 -10.11
C LYS A 320 8.68 27.43 -11.32
N LYS A 321 7.36 27.42 -11.12
CA LYS A 321 6.34 27.47 -12.20
C LYS A 321 5.16 28.36 -11.78
N LYS A 322 5.47 29.60 -11.40
CA LYS A 322 4.49 30.64 -11.10
C LYS A 322 3.56 30.87 -12.30
N SER A 323 2.25 30.77 -12.07
CA SER A 323 1.25 31.11 -13.08
C SER A 323 1.27 32.61 -13.36
N ILE A 324 1.08 33.00 -14.62
CA ILE A 324 0.95 34.40 -15.05
C ILE A 324 -0.26 35.08 -14.37
N ARG A 325 -1.32 34.31 -14.10
CA ARG A 325 -2.49 34.76 -13.33
C ARG A 325 -2.67 33.90 -12.09
N GLU A 326 -2.43 34.49 -10.92
CA GLU A 326 -2.63 33.84 -9.63
C GLU A 326 -4.08 33.99 -9.16
N SER A 327 -4.72 32.88 -8.78
CA SER A 327 -6.04 32.93 -8.14
C SER A 327 -5.96 33.64 -6.79
N SER A 328 -7.05 34.30 -6.35
CA SER A 328 -7.16 34.90 -5.01
C SER A 328 -6.70 33.94 -3.92
N LEU A 329 -7.20 32.70 -3.94
CA LEU A 329 -6.81 31.63 -3.03
C LEU A 329 -5.29 31.38 -2.94
N THR A 330 -4.54 31.60 -4.02
CA THR A 330 -3.08 31.47 -4.00
C THR A 330 -2.40 32.73 -3.48
N LYS A 331 -2.96 33.91 -3.73
CA LYS A 331 -2.45 35.17 -3.16
C LYS A 331 -2.60 35.17 -1.65
N ASP A 332 -3.79 34.81 -1.15
CA ASP A 332 -4.08 34.71 0.28
C ASP A 332 -3.09 33.76 0.97
N LEU A 333 -2.83 32.60 0.35
CA LEU A 333 -1.86 31.64 0.87
C LEU A 333 -0.43 32.22 0.91
N VAL A 334 0.00 32.89 -0.17
CA VAL A 334 1.34 33.48 -0.25
C VAL A 334 1.51 34.65 0.72
N ASP A 335 0.46 35.44 0.94
CA ASP A 335 0.51 36.55 1.90
C ASP A 335 0.54 36.04 3.33
N ALA A 336 -0.22 35.00 3.66
CA ALA A 336 -0.12 34.31 4.95
C ALA A 336 1.29 33.77 5.20
N ILE A 337 1.91 33.11 4.20
CA ILE A 337 3.29 32.58 4.29
C ILE A 337 4.32 33.65 4.71
N LYS A 338 4.17 34.89 4.24
CA LYS A 338 5.13 35.98 4.54
C LYS A 338 5.05 36.46 5.98
N ILE A 339 3.87 36.37 6.59
CA ILE A 339 3.59 36.95 7.91
C ILE A 339 3.52 35.90 9.03
N THR A 340 3.40 34.62 8.69
CA THR A 340 3.36 33.54 9.69
C THR A 340 4.70 33.41 10.40
N ASP A 341 4.69 33.68 11.71
CA ASP A 341 5.77 33.30 12.61
C ASP A 341 5.71 31.79 12.89
N ARG A 342 6.83 31.09 12.70
CA ARG A 342 6.96 29.65 12.93
C ARG A 342 6.94 29.27 14.40
N ALA A 343 7.18 30.23 15.30
CA ALA A 343 7.15 30.02 16.74
C ALA A 343 5.75 30.18 17.34
N ASP A 344 4.80 30.77 16.61
CA ASP A 344 3.41 30.96 17.06
C ASP A 344 2.50 29.79 16.61
N PRO A 345 2.02 28.94 17.54
CA PRO A 345 1.16 27.82 17.19
C PRO A 345 -0.11 28.24 16.45
N GLN A 346 -0.73 29.37 16.79
CA GLN A 346 -1.98 29.78 16.16
C GLN A 346 -1.75 30.26 14.72
N ALA A 347 -0.71 31.08 14.49
CA ALA A 347 -0.36 31.52 13.15
C ALA A 347 -0.03 30.34 12.22
N VAL A 348 0.65 29.30 12.73
CA VAL A 348 0.96 28.09 11.97
C VAL A 348 -0.29 27.24 11.72
N LYS A 349 -1.23 27.13 12.68
CA LYS A 349 -2.54 26.46 12.49
C LYS A 349 -3.37 27.16 11.41
N ASP A 350 -3.41 28.48 11.41
CA ASP A 350 -4.16 29.26 10.42
C ASP A 350 -3.60 29.06 9.01
N LEU A 351 -2.28 29.07 8.87
CA LEU A 351 -1.62 28.77 7.60
C LEU A 351 -1.85 27.31 7.16
N PHE A 352 -1.83 26.36 8.09
CA PHE A 352 -2.15 24.95 7.83
C PHE A 352 -3.58 24.81 7.31
N ALA A 353 -4.56 25.46 7.95
CA ALA A 353 -5.96 25.46 7.54
C ALA A 353 -6.13 26.07 6.14
N LEU A 354 -5.41 27.14 5.83
CA LEU A 354 -5.45 27.78 4.51
C LEU A 354 -4.85 26.89 3.42
N ALA A 355 -3.73 26.23 3.69
CA ALA A 355 -3.12 25.27 2.77
C ALA A 355 -4.03 24.05 2.52
N ASP A 356 -4.68 23.53 3.56
CA ASP A 356 -5.65 22.42 3.48
C ASP A 356 -6.87 22.80 2.62
N ARG A 357 -7.47 23.97 2.87
CA ARG A 357 -8.57 24.51 2.06
C ARG A 357 -8.16 24.71 0.60
N TRP A 358 -6.94 25.19 0.36
CA TRP A 358 -6.39 25.33 -0.99
C TRP A 358 -6.36 23.98 -1.72
N LEU A 359 -5.89 22.92 -1.05
CA LEU A 359 -5.79 21.57 -1.61
C LEU A 359 -7.17 21.00 -1.92
N LEU A 360 -8.14 21.14 -1.01
CA LEU A 360 -9.51 20.66 -1.23
C LEU A 360 -10.15 21.32 -2.47
N HIS A 361 -9.97 22.63 -2.63
CA HIS A 361 -10.49 23.38 -3.78
C HIS A 361 -9.78 23.02 -5.10
N LYS A 362 -8.50 22.63 -5.02
CA LYS A 362 -7.67 22.27 -6.19
C LYS A 362 -7.58 20.76 -6.43
N SER A 363 -8.21 19.92 -5.61
CA SER A 363 -8.16 18.44 -5.67
C SER A 363 -8.50 17.85 -7.05
N ASN A 364 -9.20 18.62 -7.89
CA ASN A 364 -9.61 18.24 -9.24
C ASN A 364 -9.20 19.24 -10.33
N LYS A 365 -8.32 20.20 -10.01
CA LYS A 365 -7.82 21.19 -10.95
C LYS A 365 -6.33 20.95 -11.14
N SER A 366 -5.86 20.84 -12.38
CA SER A 366 -4.43 20.84 -12.65
C SER A 366 -3.83 22.15 -12.16
N SER A 367 -2.93 22.06 -11.19
CA SER A 367 -2.19 23.21 -10.67
C SER A 367 -0.73 22.83 -10.57
N SER A 368 0.15 23.66 -11.15
CA SER A 368 1.60 23.47 -11.03
C SER A 368 2.08 23.50 -9.57
N ARG A 369 1.31 24.14 -8.68
CA ARG A 369 1.62 24.32 -7.25
C ARG A 369 1.02 23.25 -6.35
N TYR A 370 0.25 22.29 -6.87
CA TYR A 370 -0.45 21.32 -6.02
C TYR A 370 0.49 20.60 -5.06
N TYR A 371 1.60 20.08 -5.59
CA TYR A 371 2.61 19.40 -4.79
C TYR A 371 3.38 20.32 -3.84
N GLN A 372 3.58 21.59 -4.21
CA GLN A 372 4.22 22.57 -3.33
C GLN A 372 3.33 22.88 -2.12
N VAL A 373 2.02 23.06 -2.32
CA VAL A 373 1.08 23.33 -1.22
C VAL A 373 0.86 22.08 -0.36
N GLU A 374 0.83 20.90 -0.97
CA GLU A 374 0.78 19.62 -0.24
C GLU A 374 2.01 19.48 0.69
N ALA A 375 3.21 19.76 0.16
CA ALA A 375 4.42 19.75 0.95
C ALA A 375 4.41 20.83 2.05
N LEU A 376 3.92 22.04 1.76
CA LEU A 376 3.79 23.11 2.76
C LEU A 376 2.94 22.62 3.94
N ARG A 377 1.71 22.14 3.66
CA ARG A 377 0.79 21.63 4.68
C ARG A 377 1.44 20.56 5.56
N HIS A 378 2.20 19.64 4.97
CA HIS A 378 2.87 18.59 5.74
C HIS A 378 4.06 19.08 6.57
N ASN A 379 4.81 20.09 6.09
CA ASN A 379 5.83 20.73 6.92
C ASN A 379 5.20 21.47 8.11
N LEU A 380 4.07 22.15 7.90
CA LEU A 380 3.33 22.82 8.98
C LEU A 380 2.78 21.81 9.99
N GLU A 381 2.20 20.69 9.52
CA GLU A 381 1.78 19.58 10.38
C GLU A 381 2.93 19.08 11.26
N PHE A 382 4.12 18.89 10.69
CA PHE A 382 5.31 18.48 11.43
C PHE A 382 5.74 19.52 12.46
N VAL A 383 5.80 20.81 12.09
CA VAL A 383 6.13 21.88 13.05
C VAL A 383 5.13 21.92 14.20
N LEU A 384 3.83 21.87 13.90
CA LEU A 384 2.76 21.89 14.90
C LEU A 384 2.88 20.71 15.87
N THR A 385 3.00 19.49 15.34
CA THR A 385 2.96 18.27 16.16
C THR A 385 4.28 17.97 16.88
N HIS A 386 5.43 18.24 16.27
CA HIS A 386 6.74 17.80 16.78
C HIS A 386 7.59 18.93 17.38
N LYS A 387 7.33 20.19 17.02
CA LYS A 387 8.08 21.35 17.57
C LYS A 387 7.25 22.21 18.52
N LEU A 388 5.94 22.32 18.27
CA LEU A 388 5.01 23.14 19.06
C LEU A 388 4.05 22.29 19.91
N GLU A 389 4.23 20.96 19.92
CA GLU A 389 3.48 20.00 20.75
C GLU A 389 1.95 20.08 20.61
N VAL A 390 1.46 20.54 19.46
CA VAL A 390 0.02 20.58 19.15
C VAL A 390 -0.48 19.14 18.91
N PRO A 391 -1.56 18.70 19.59
CA PRO A 391 -2.15 17.39 19.38
C PRO A 391 -2.59 17.16 17.92
N ALA A 392 -2.28 15.99 17.37
CA ALA A 392 -2.69 15.64 16.00
C ALA A 392 -4.22 15.65 15.81
N SER A 393 -4.98 15.42 16.89
CA SER A 393 -6.45 15.49 16.90
C SER A 393 -6.97 16.89 16.55
N GLU A 394 -6.28 17.96 16.91
CA GLU A 394 -6.67 19.32 16.53
C GLU A 394 -6.54 19.54 15.02
N LEU A 395 -5.47 19.02 14.40
CA LEU A 395 -5.26 19.14 12.95
C LEU A 395 -6.28 18.35 12.15
N VAL A 396 -6.73 17.22 12.70
CA VAL A 396 -7.84 16.43 12.17
C VAL A 396 -9.15 17.23 12.19
N LEU A 397 -9.43 17.97 13.27
CA LEU A 397 -10.62 18.82 13.35
C LEU A 397 -10.60 19.94 12.30
N ILE A 398 -9.46 20.63 12.13
CA ILE A 398 -9.28 21.66 11.10
C ILE A 398 -9.57 21.10 9.70
N ASN A 399 -9.04 19.92 9.38
CA ASN A 399 -9.30 19.27 8.09
C ASN A 399 -10.80 18.96 7.89
N ARG A 400 -11.48 18.51 8.94
CA ARG A 400 -12.90 18.15 8.89
C ARG A 400 -13.79 19.36 8.70
N GLU A 401 -13.51 20.46 9.38
CA GLU A 401 -14.19 21.74 9.17
C GLU A 401 -14.01 22.23 7.73
N ASN A 402 -12.79 22.19 7.20
CA ASN A 402 -12.52 22.57 5.81
C ASN A 402 -13.22 21.65 4.80
N MET A 403 -13.27 20.33 5.04
CA MET A 403 -14.00 19.39 4.19
C MET A 403 -15.51 19.65 4.18
N GLN A 404 -16.08 19.98 5.34
CA GLN A 404 -17.49 20.33 5.47
C GLN A 404 -17.79 21.67 4.75
N GLN A 405 -17.02 22.72 5.04
CA GLN A 405 -17.19 24.04 4.43
C GLN A 405 -17.04 24.02 2.91
N SER A 406 -16.19 23.13 2.39
CA SER A 406 -16.02 22.94 0.94
C SER A 406 -17.04 21.98 0.32
N HIS A 407 -17.90 21.35 1.13
CA HIS A 407 -18.82 20.28 0.72
C HIS A 407 -18.10 19.18 -0.09
N TYR A 408 -16.87 18.81 0.33
CA TYR A 408 -15.91 18.05 -0.48
C TYR A 408 -16.51 16.77 -1.10
N PHE A 409 -17.07 15.88 -0.28
CA PHE A 409 -17.60 14.59 -0.73
C PHE A 409 -18.79 14.75 -1.69
N TYR A 410 -19.67 15.71 -1.41
CA TYR A 410 -20.79 16.02 -2.31
C TYR A 410 -20.29 16.56 -3.66
N GLN A 411 -19.29 17.44 -3.67
CA GLN A 411 -18.68 17.92 -4.92
C GLN A 411 -18.01 16.78 -5.71
N GLN A 412 -17.35 15.82 -5.06
CA GLN A 412 -16.80 14.66 -5.75
C GLN A 412 -17.91 13.82 -6.39
N TRP A 413 -18.99 13.56 -5.64
CA TRP A 413 -20.13 12.81 -6.15
C TRP A 413 -20.82 13.51 -7.32
N GLN A 414 -21.04 14.83 -7.25
CA GLN A 414 -21.66 15.59 -8.34
C GLN A 414 -20.83 15.52 -9.62
N LYS A 415 -19.50 15.58 -9.53
CA LYS A 415 -18.62 15.38 -10.71
C LYS A 415 -18.78 14.00 -11.33
N LEU A 416 -18.83 12.95 -10.51
CA LEU A 416 -19.08 11.60 -11.02
C LEU A 416 -20.44 11.49 -11.72
N CYS A 417 -21.42 12.29 -11.28
CA CYS A 417 -22.77 12.32 -11.84
C CYS A 417 -22.93 13.26 -13.04
N GLN A 418 -21.98 14.15 -13.31
CA GLN A 418 -22.09 15.21 -14.32
C GLN A 418 -22.51 14.67 -15.69
N ASP A 419 -21.89 13.58 -16.14
CA ASP A 419 -22.16 13.01 -17.47
C ASP A 419 -23.29 11.96 -17.46
N SER A 420 -23.76 11.53 -16.30
CA SER A 420 -24.88 10.57 -16.23
C SER A 420 -25.55 10.64 -14.84
N PRO A 421 -26.68 11.33 -14.72
CA PRO A 421 -27.29 11.59 -13.41
C PRO A 421 -27.77 10.30 -12.72
N PRO A 422 -28.04 10.36 -11.40
CA PRO A 422 -28.53 9.21 -10.64
C PRO A 422 -29.90 8.70 -11.13
N LYS A 423 -29.91 7.62 -11.92
CA LYS A 423 -31.15 7.04 -12.47
C LYS A 423 -31.75 5.91 -11.62
N THR A 424 -30.91 5.02 -11.10
CA THR A 424 -31.37 3.86 -10.30
C THR A 424 -31.72 4.24 -8.86
N ALA A 425 -32.63 3.51 -8.21
CA ALA A 425 -33.00 3.73 -6.80
C ALA A 425 -31.77 3.78 -5.88
N ALA A 426 -30.83 2.83 -6.04
CA ALA A 426 -29.57 2.83 -5.30
C ALA A 426 -28.75 4.11 -5.51
N SER A 427 -28.62 4.60 -6.75
CA SER A 427 -27.90 5.85 -7.04
C SER A 427 -28.61 7.09 -6.50
N LYS A 428 -29.95 7.12 -6.51
CA LYS A 428 -30.74 8.23 -5.93
C LYS A 428 -30.61 8.27 -4.41
N ALA A 429 -30.64 7.11 -3.76
CA ALA A 429 -30.40 6.98 -2.32
C ALA A 429 -28.98 7.45 -1.96
N LEU A 430 -27.97 7.08 -2.75
CA LEU A 430 -26.60 7.55 -2.56
C LEU A 430 -26.47 9.07 -2.74
N ASP A 431 -27.11 9.65 -3.76
CA ASP A 431 -27.14 11.11 -3.97
C ASP A 431 -27.74 11.87 -2.78
N PHE A 432 -28.85 11.35 -2.22
CA PHE A 432 -29.46 11.91 -1.02
C PHE A 432 -28.52 11.83 0.19
N ALA A 433 -27.81 10.72 0.37
CA ALA A 433 -26.84 10.57 1.45
C ALA A 433 -25.71 11.62 1.37
N PHE A 434 -25.16 11.86 0.17
CA PHE A 434 -24.13 12.91 -0.02
C PHE A 434 -24.68 14.32 0.25
N LYS A 435 -25.92 14.62 -0.16
CA LYS A 435 -26.56 15.93 0.14
C LYS A 435 -26.77 16.13 1.63
N LYS A 436 -27.28 15.11 2.33
CA LYS A 436 -27.50 15.16 3.78
C LYS A 436 -26.18 15.36 4.52
N HIS A 437 -25.14 14.63 4.12
CA HIS A 437 -23.80 14.75 4.71
C HIS A 437 -23.20 16.15 4.53
N ALA A 438 -23.36 16.77 3.35
CA ALA A 438 -22.77 18.07 3.03
C ALA A 438 -23.19 19.21 3.96
N VAL A 439 -24.37 19.13 4.56
CA VAL A 439 -24.92 20.14 5.49
C VAL A 439 -24.91 19.70 6.95
N ALA A 440 -24.56 18.44 7.22
CA ALA A 440 -24.50 17.91 8.56
C ALA A 440 -23.25 18.43 9.29
N MET A 441 -23.33 18.55 10.61
CA MET A 441 -22.15 18.82 11.43
C MET A 441 -21.17 17.64 11.33
N PRO A 442 -19.84 17.88 11.31
CA PRO A 442 -18.88 16.80 11.22
C PRO A 442 -18.99 15.90 12.45
N SER A 443 -19.39 14.63 12.28
CA SER A 443 -19.42 13.62 13.35
C SER A 443 -19.19 12.20 12.83
N ARG A 444 -18.68 11.30 13.69
CA ARG A 444 -18.34 9.91 13.31
C ARG A 444 -19.56 9.19 12.79
N GLU A 445 -20.69 9.44 13.43
CA GLU A 445 -22.00 8.95 13.03
C GLU A 445 -22.36 9.40 11.60
N ASN A 446 -22.24 10.70 11.30
CA ASN A 446 -22.58 11.23 9.97
C ASN A 446 -21.67 10.65 8.86
N ASP A 447 -20.36 10.51 9.12
CA ASP A 447 -19.43 9.89 8.17
C ASP A 447 -19.69 8.40 7.99
N GLN A 448 -19.99 7.68 9.09
CA GLN A 448 -20.34 6.26 9.05
C GLN A 448 -21.64 6.04 8.27
N MET A 449 -22.65 6.90 8.44
CA MET A 449 -23.90 6.85 7.67
C MET A 449 -23.64 7.00 6.17
N LEU A 450 -22.76 7.93 5.78
CA LEU A 450 -22.39 8.11 4.38
C LEU A 450 -21.60 6.90 3.86
N LEU A 451 -20.61 6.41 4.61
CA LEU A 451 -19.82 5.23 4.27
C LEU A 451 -20.71 4.00 4.04
N SER A 452 -21.67 3.74 4.93
CA SER A 452 -22.62 2.64 4.79
C SER A 452 -23.56 2.81 3.59
N ALA A 453 -23.90 4.05 3.19
CA ALA A 453 -24.64 4.29 1.95
C ALA A 453 -23.78 3.99 0.70
N VAL A 454 -22.50 4.36 0.73
CA VAL A 454 -21.54 4.07 -0.34
C VAL A 454 -21.30 2.57 -0.48
N GLN A 455 -21.10 1.85 0.63
CA GLN A 455 -20.89 0.39 0.63
C GLN A 455 -22.10 -0.37 0.07
N ARG A 456 -23.31 -0.04 0.51
CA ARG A 456 -24.55 -0.60 -0.05
C ARG A 456 -24.68 -0.38 -1.56
N TRP A 457 -24.25 0.79 -2.05
CA TRP A 457 -24.23 1.04 -3.48
C TRP A 457 -23.19 0.18 -4.22
N LEU A 458 -21.99 0.01 -3.65
CA LEU A 458 -20.93 -0.82 -4.23
C LEU A 458 -21.34 -2.30 -4.31
N GLU A 459 -21.98 -2.81 -3.26
CA GLU A 459 -22.56 -4.16 -3.20
C GLU A 459 -23.64 -4.34 -4.28
N ALA A 460 -24.61 -3.43 -4.35
CA ALA A 460 -25.68 -3.46 -5.35
C ALA A 460 -25.16 -3.35 -6.80
N LYS A 461 -23.94 -2.82 -7.00
CA LYS A 461 -23.30 -2.69 -8.32
C LYS A 461 -22.15 -3.66 -8.55
N SER A 462 -21.86 -4.57 -7.61
CA SER A 462 -20.74 -5.51 -7.66
C SER A 462 -20.84 -6.46 -8.87
N ALA A 463 -22.05 -6.95 -9.15
CA ALA A 463 -22.37 -7.82 -10.29
C ALA A 463 -22.53 -7.08 -11.63
N GLY A 464 -22.57 -5.74 -11.64
CA GLY A 464 -22.83 -4.92 -12.83
C GLY A 464 -21.59 -4.20 -13.40
N ARG A 465 -21.67 -3.78 -14.67
CA ARG A 465 -20.68 -2.86 -15.29
C ARG A 465 -21.06 -1.40 -15.02
N SER A 466 -20.91 -0.93 -13.77
CA SER A 466 -20.95 0.50 -13.50
C SER A 466 -19.60 1.13 -13.85
N THR A 467 -19.59 2.13 -14.74
CA THR A 467 -18.37 2.90 -15.09
C THR A 467 -17.85 3.74 -13.92
N ARG A 468 -18.66 3.94 -12.88
CA ARG A 468 -18.32 4.71 -11.68
C ARG A 468 -17.76 3.87 -10.54
N TRP A 469 -17.79 2.54 -10.65
CA TRP A 469 -17.52 1.66 -9.51
C TRP A 469 -16.18 1.96 -8.85
N ASP A 470 -15.10 2.03 -9.64
CA ASP A 470 -13.76 2.31 -9.12
C ASP A 470 -13.67 3.69 -8.45
N ALA A 471 -14.39 4.69 -8.98
CA ALA A 471 -14.39 6.04 -8.41
C ALA A 471 -15.18 6.10 -7.09
N VAL A 472 -16.30 5.41 -7.01
CA VAL A 472 -17.09 5.30 -5.77
C VAL A 472 -16.35 4.46 -4.73
N ASN A 473 -15.64 3.41 -5.15
CA ASN A 473 -14.78 2.62 -4.25
C ASN A 473 -13.68 3.50 -3.64
N ARG A 474 -13.06 4.38 -4.44
CA ARG A 474 -12.09 5.37 -3.91
C ARG A 474 -12.70 6.33 -2.89
N LEU A 475 -13.96 6.74 -3.06
CA LEU A 475 -14.66 7.55 -2.05
C LEU A 475 -14.92 6.74 -0.77
N ALA A 476 -15.24 5.46 -0.90
CA ALA A 476 -15.40 4.54 0.24
C ALA A 476 -14.08 4.38 1.02
N GLU A 477 -12.97 4.18 0.33
CA GLU A 477 -11.63 4.09 0.93
C GLU A 477 -11.30 5.39 1.71
N GLN A 478 -11.53 6.56 1.12
CA GLN A 478 -11.31 7.85 1.78
C GLN A 478 -12.21 8.06 3.00
N LEU A 479 -13.50 7.73 2.90
CA LEU A 479 -14.44 7.83 4.02
C LEU A 479 -14.09 6.85 5.14
N SER A 480 -13.71 5.62 4.80
CA SER A 480 -13.27 4.61 5.78
C SER A 480 -12.04 5.08 6.54
N GLU A 481 -11.04 5.64 5.84
CA GLU A 481 -9.88 6.25 6.50
C GLU A 481 -10.29 7.38 7.44
N LEU A 482 -11.21 8.25 7.00
CA LEU A 482 -11.68 9.37 7.80
C LEU A 482 -12.51 8.92 9.02
N VAL A 483 -13.29 7.85 8.93
CA VAL A 483 -14.00 7.27 10.08
C VAL A 483 -13.02 6.64 11.08
N ASN A 484 -11.98 5.95 10.58
CA ASN A 484 -11.05 5.21 11.42
C ASN A 484 -9.97 6.08 12.06
N LYS A 485 -9.61 7.22 11.43
CA LYS A 485 -8.53 8.11 11.89
C LYS A 485 -8.98 9.54 12.19
N GLY A 486 -10.19 9.92 11.78
CA GLY A 486 -10.69 11.29 11.87
C GLY A 486 -11.37 11.66 13.18
N TYR A 487 -11.37 10.73 14.14
CA TYR A 487 -12.03 10.87 15.44
C TYR A 487 -11.10 10.32 16.53
N PRO A 488 -10.91 11.07 17.63
CA PRO A 488 -10.19 10.60 18.80
C PRO A 488 -10.90 9.42 19.49
#